data_AF-A0A2I0NFS4-F1
#
_entry.id   AF-A0A2I0NFS4-F1
#
_cell.length_a   1.000
_cell.length_b   1.000
_cell.length_c   1.000
_cell.angle_alpha   90.00
_cell.angle_beta   90.00
_cell.angle_gamma   90.00
#
_symmetry.space_group_name_H-M   'P 1'
#
loop_
_entity.id
_entity.type
_entity.pdbx_description
1 polymer ?
#
loop_
_entity_poly.entity_id
_entity_poly.type
_entity_poly.pdbx_seq_one_letter_code
_entity_poly.pdbx_strand_id
1 'polypeptide(L)'
;MVELRDLIKLTNLGRRTMEVWNWTQPVDRIWKVVSDSEKGTIFVYNEKHELILEKKGLSKESVALIEDNFFKHVADNLVKKKPEKQYNNNPMYA
;
A
#
# COMPACT_ATOMS: atom_id res chain seq x y z
N MET A 1 -5.60 -12.71 -14.81
CA MET A 1 -5.10 -11.33 -14.59
C MET A 1 -6.00 -10.73 -13.51
N VAL A 2 -5.47 -10.28 -12.37
CA VAL A 2 -6.30 -9.77 -11.26
C VAL A 2 -6.26 -8.24 -11.28
N GLU A 3 -7.42 -7.62 -11.48
CA GLU A 3 -7.56 -6.17 -11.59
C GLU A 3 -7.45 -5.48 -10.21
N LEU A 4 -6.96 -4.23 -10.17
CA LEU A 4 -6.84 -3.45 -8.92
C LEU A 4 -8.19 -3.31 -8.19
N ARG A 5 -9.30 -3.28 -8.94
CA ARG A 5 -10.66 -3.21 -8.40
C ARG A 5 -11.06 -4.49 -7.66
N ASP A 6 -10.57 -5.64 -8.10
CA ASP A 6 -10.85 -6.93 -7.47
C ASP A 6 -10.05 -7.09 -6.18
N LEU A 7 -8.81 -6.57 -6.15
CA LEU A 7 -8.01 -6.48 -4.93
C LEU A 7 -8.67 -5.58 -3.87
N ILE A 8 -9.22 -4.43 -4.27
CA ILE A 8 -9.92 -3.50 -3.35
C ILE A 8 -11.21 -4.11 -2.80
N LYS A 9 -11.91 -4.95 -3.56
CA LYS A 9 -13.10 -5.66 -3.06
C LYS A 9 -12.73 -6.69 -1.98
N LEU A 10 -11.62 -7.40 -2.16
CA LEU A 10 -11.15 -8.42 -1.20
C LEU A 10 -10.72 -7.81 0.14
N THR A 11 -10.10 -6.62 0.13
CA THR A 11 -9.69 -5.95 1.37
C THR A 11 -10.87 -5.41 2.20
N ASN A 12 -12.03 -5.17 1.58
CA ASN A 12 -13.22 -4.60 2.23
C ASN A 12 -14.17 -5.64 2.84
N LEU A 13 -13.95 -6.95 2.62
CA LEU A 13 -14.88 -8.01 3.04
C LEU A 13 -14.60 -8.63 4.44
N GLY A 14 -13.65 -8.11 5.22
CA GLY A 14 -13.55 -8.47 6.65
C GLY A 14 -12.24 -9.07 7.18
N ARG A 15 -11.16 -9.12 6.40
CA ARG A 15 -9.78 -9.24 6.95
C ARG A 15 -8.86 -8.29 6.20
N ARG A 16 -8.58 -7.14 6.80
CA ARG A 16 -7.59 -6.17 6.30
C ARG A 16 -6.18 -6.64 6.66
N THR A 17 -5.78 -7.80 6.16
CA THR A 17 -4.42 -8.34 6.33
C THR A 17 -3.54 -8.05 5.12
N MET A 18 -4.17 -7.65 4.01
CA MET A 18 -3.52 -7.25 2.76
C MET A 18 -3.52 -5.73 2.61
N GLU A 19 -2.33 -5.16 2.48
CA GLU A 19 -2.09 -3.73 2.30
C GLU A 19 -1.44 -3.49 0.94
N VAL A 20 -1.78 -2.37 0.30
CA VAL A 20 -1.22 -1.99 -1.00
C VAL A 20 -0.57 -0.62 -0.85
N TRP A 21 0.67 -0.53 -1.30
CA TRP A 21 1.51 0.65 -1.13
C TRP A 21 2.05 1.14 -2.47
N ASN A 22 2.04 2.46 -2.65
CA ASN A 22 2.80 3.13 -3.69
C ASN A 22 4.13 3.58 -3.11
N TRP A 23 5.18 2.83 -3.38
CA TRP A 23 6.53 3.11 -2.92
C TRP A 23 7.26 3.98 -3.94
N THR A 24 7.43 5.26 -3.60
CA THR A 24 8.16 6.23 -4.41
C THR A 24 9.66 5.92 -4.38
N GLN A 25 10.21 5.61 -5.54
CA GLN A 25 11.64 5.42 -5.75
C GLN A 25 12.31 6.76 -6.12
N PRO A 26 13.64 6.88 -5.97
CA PRO A 26 14.39 7.97 -6.59
C PRO A 26 14.10 8.06 -8.10
N VAL A 27 14.09 9.28 -8.64
CA VAL A 27 13.85 9.56 -10.08
C VAL A 27 12.37 9.36 -10.51
N ASP A 28 11.42 9.80 -9.68
CA ASP A 28 9.97 9.86 -9.97
C ASP A 28 9.32 8.54 -10.43
N ARG A 29 9.89 7.40 -10.08
CA ARG A 29 9.28 6.09 -10.34
C ARG A 29 8.45 5.66 -9.15
N ILE A 30 7.29 5.08 -9.42
CA ILE A 30 6.40 4.54 -8.39
C ILE A 30 6.36 3.03 -8.54
N TRP A 31 6.85 2.33 -7.52
CA TRP A 31 6.73 0.89 -7.42
C TRP A 31 5.50 0.52 -6.60
N LYS A 32 4.87 -0.58 -6.96
CA LYS A 32 3.72 -1.09 -6.23
C LYS A 32 4.16 -2.19 -5.30
N VAL A 33 3.83 -2.07 -4.03
CA VAL A 33 4.06 -3.13 -3.05
C VAL A 33 2.72 -3.69 -2.60
N VAL A 34 2.65 -5.00 -2.53
CA VAL A 34 1.52 -5.74 -2.00
C VAL A 34 2.02 -6.59 -0.85
N SER A 35 1.60 -6.27 0.36
CA SER A 35 1.93 -7.03 1.56
C SER A 35 0.68 -7.76 2.06
N ASP A 36 0.86 -8.99 2.53
CA ASP A 36 -0.19 -9.80 3.16
C ASP A 36 0.41 -10.41 4.43
N SER A 37 0.03 -9.84 5.56
CA SER A 37 0.53 -10.25 6.89
C SER A 37 0.00 -11.61 7.32
N GLU A 38 -1.16 -12.03 6.84
CA GLU A 38 -1.75 -13.33 7.18
C GLU A 38 -1.07 -14.46 6.42
N LYS A 39 -0.73 -14.22 5.14
CA LYS A 39 0.01 -15.19 4.32
C LYS A 39 1.54 -15.09 4.48
N GLY A 40 2.04 -14.06 5.17
CA GLY A 40 3.48 -13.88 5.36
C GLY A 40 4.21 -13.53 4.07
N THR A 41 3.59 -12.70 3.21
CA THR A 41 4.11 -12.39 1.88
C THR A 41 4.25 -10.91 1.60
N ILE A 42 5.29 -10.54 0.83
CA ILE A 42 5.51 -9.21 0.29
C ILE A 42 5.91 -9.36 -1.19
N PHE A 43 5.20 -8.67 -2.07
CA PHE A 43 5.48 -8.61 -3.51
C PHE A 43 5.76 -7.16 -3.90
N VAL A 44 6.80 -6.95 -4.71
CA VAL A 44 7.18 -5.63 -5.23
C VAL A 44 7.17 -5.67 -6.75
N TYR A 45 6.43 -4.74 -7.35
CA TYR A 45 6.28 -4.59 -8.78
C TYR A 45 6.84 -3.24 -9.24
N ASN A 46 7.51 -3.21 -10.38
CA ASN A 46 7.94 -1.95 -11.01
C ASN A 46 6.76 -1.22 -11.68
N GLU A 47 7.06 -0.07 -12.29
CA GLU A 47 6.10 0.76 -13.04
C GLU A 47 5.49 0.04 -14.26
N LYS A 48 6.15 -0.99 -14.77
CA LYS A 48 5.67 -1.84 -15.88
C LYS A 48 4.84 -3.03 -15.40
N HIS A 49 4.53 -3.11 -14.10
CA HIS A 49 3.82 -4.22 -13.47
C HIS A 49 4.60 -5.55 -13.47
N GLU A 50 5.92 -5.49 -13.66
CA GLU A 50 6.78 -6.67 -13.58
C GLU A 50 7.16 -6.92 -12.13
N LEU A 51 7.07 -8.18 -11.70
CA LEU A 51 7.46 -8.58 -10.34
C LEU A 51 8.98 -8.55 -10.22
N ILE A 52 9.51 -7.69 -9.35
CA ILE A 52 10.95 -7.55 -9.10
C ILE A 52 11.37 -8.34 -7.87
N LEU A 53 10.53 -8.35 -6.83
CA LEU A 53 10.82 -9.03 -5.57
C LEU A 53 9.59 -9.78 -5.09
N GLU A 54 9.84 -11.02 -4.67
CA GLU A 54 8.89 -11.87 -3.99
C GLU A 54 9.53 -12.37 -2.70
N LYS A 55 8.88 -12.09 -1.57
CA LYS A 55 9.23 -12.64 -0.28
C LYS A 55 8.05 -13.39 0.30
N LYS A 56 8.28 -14.65 0.68
CA LYS A 56 7.28 -15.56 1.26
C LYS A 56 7.82 -16.19 2.54
N GLY A 57 6.93 -16.77 3.33
CA GLY A 57 7.27 -17.49 4.57
C GLY A 57 7.69 -16.58 5.72
N LEU A 58 7.31 -15.30 5.67
CA LEU A 58 7.50 -14.38 6.78
C LEU A 58 6.47 -14.67 7.89
N SER A 59 6.83 -14.43 9.15
CA SER A 59 5.83 -14.40 10.20
C SER A 59 4.90 -13.20 10.00
N LYS A 60 3.69 -13.28 10.55
CA LYS A 60 2.74 -12.17 10.54
C LYS A 60 3.32 -10.91 11.16
N GLU A 61 4.01 -11.07 12.27
CA GLU A 61 4.67 -9.99 13.02
C GLU A 61 5.78 -9.37 12.19
N SER A 62 6.52 -10.17 11.42
CA SER A 62 7.59 -9.68 10.55
C SER A 62 7.03 -8.81 9.43
N VAL A 63 5.93 -9.22 8.80
CA VAL A 63 5.27 -8.41 7.76
C VAL A 63 4.74 -7.12 8.36
N ALA A 64 4.05 -7.19 9.51
CA ALA A 64 3.54 -6.01 10.20
C ALA A 64 4.65 -5.03 10.58
N LEU A 65 5.80 -5.53 11.05
CA LEU A 65 6.96 -4.72 11.42
C LEU A 65 7.56 -4.00 10.19
N ILE A 66 7.61 -4.66 9.03
CA ILE A 66 8.05 -4.06 7.78
C ILE A 66 7.06 -2.99 7.30
N GLU A 67 5.75 -3.27 7.38
CA GLU A 67 4.71 -2.30 7.04
C GLU A 67 4.82 -1.03 7.90
N ASP A 68 4.94 -1.18 9.21
CA ASP A 68 4.95 -0.06 10.15
C ASP A 68 6.26 0.74 10.14
N ASN A 69 7.42 0.08 10.03
CA ASN A 69 8.72 0.76 10.12
C ASN A 69 9.29 1.20 8.78
N PHE A 70 8.86 0.60 7.68
CA PHE A 70 9.38 0.95 6.36
C PHE A 70 8.31 1.59 5.49
N PHE A 71 7.29 0.83 5.08
CA PHE A 71 6.34 1.31 4.08
C PHE A 71 5.53 2.51 4.54
N LYS A 72 5.21 2.61 5.82
CA LYS A 72 4.56 3.80 6.40
C LYS A 72 5.35 5.10 6.22
N HIS A 73 6.67 5.03 6.08
CA HIS A 73 7.55 6.19 5.98
C HIS A 73 7.98 6.50 4.53
N VAL A 74 8.04 5.49 3.67
CA VAL A 74 8.57 5.64 2.30
C VAL A 74 7.51 5.43 1.22
N ALA A 75 6.29 5.03 1.59
CA ALA A 75 5.24 4.68 0.65
C ALA A 75 3.86 5.21 1.07
N ASP A 76 3.02 5.45 0.08
CA ASP A 76 1.63 5.84 0.25
C ASP A 76 0.75 4.59 0.34
N ASN A 77 0.05 4.39 1.47
CA ASN A 77 -0.92 3.31 1.60
C ASN A 77 -2.20 3.63 0.82
N LEU A 78 -2.51 2.83 -0.19
CA LEU A 78 -3.66 3.02 -1.07
C LEU A 78 -4.99 2.52 -0.49
N VAL A 79 -4.95 1.66 0.53
CA VAL A 79 -6.14 1.10 1.19
C VAL A 79 -6.62 2.02 2.32
N LYS A 80 -5.71 2.76 2.96
CA LYS A 80 -6.01 3.65 4.10
C LYS A 80 -6.32 5.11 3.72
N LYS A 81 -6.13 5.52 2.46
CA LYS A 81 -6.52 6.87 2.00
C LYS A 81 -8.05 7.01 2.05
N LYS A 82 -8.58 7.51 3.18
CA LYS A 82 -9.86 8.23 3.20
C LYS A 82 -9.70 9.48 2.31
N PRO A 83 -10.74 9.90 1.56
CA PRO A 83 -10.68 11.18 0.87
C PRO A 83 -10.46 12.27 1.91
N GLU A 84 -9.34 12.96 1.84
CA GLU A 84 -9.16 14.21 2.57
C GLU A 84 -10.27 15.14 2.12
N LYS A 85 -11.21 15.44 3.02
CA LYS A 85 -12.11 16.57 2.85
C LYS A 85 -11.26 17.82 2.97
N GLN A 86 -10.95 18.44 1.84
CA GLN A 86 -10.49 19.83 1.78
C GLN A 86 -11.58 20.70 2.42
N TYR A 87 -11.37 21.14 3.67
CA TYR A 87 -12.12 22.25 4.23
C TYR A 87 -11.40 23.54 3.87
N ASN A 88 -11.83 24.14 2.77
CA ASN A 88 -11.40 25.45 2.34
C ASN A 88 -12.23 26.49 3.10
N ASN A 89 -11.93 26.72 4.37
CA ASN A 89 -12.56 27.80 5.13
C ASN A 89 -11.56 28.93 5.31
N ASN A 90 -11.39 29.74 4.27
CA ASN A 90 -10.76 31.05 4.42
C ASN A 90 -11.81 32.15 4.16
N PRO A 91 -12.35 32.77 5.23
CA PRO A 91 -12.94 34.08 5.13
C PRO A 91 -12.28 35.00 6.16
N MET A 92 -11.05 35.44 5.92
CA MET A 92 -10.38 36.34 6.86
C MET A 92 -9.75 37.57 6.20
N TYR A 93 -10.30 38.02 5.07
CA TYR A 93 -10.20 39.41 4.58
C TYR A 93 -11.43 39.69 3.71
N ALA A 94 -12.60 39.74 4.33
CA ALA A 94 -13.79 40.40 3.77
C ALA A 94 -13.85 41.83 4.34
#